data_AF-A0AAE0QRZ1-F1
#
_entry.id   AF-A0AAE0QRZ1-F1
#
_cell.length_a   1.000
_cell.length_b   1.000
_cell.length_c   1.000
_cell.angle_alpha   90.00
_cell.angle_beta   90.00
_cell.angle_gamma   90.00
#
_symmetry.space_group_name_H-M   'P 1'
#
loop_
_entity.id
_entity.type
_entity.pdbx_description
1 polymer ?
#
loop_
_entity_poly.entity_id
_entity_poly.type
_entity_poly.pdbx_seq_one_letter_code
_entity_poly.pdbx_strand_id
1 'polypeptide(L)'
;MQSLLDVTSAKTSFYKEKLEASTQDPRKLHNIFSSLLNPPAPPAPSSLTAKDFPTFYTEKIERICQTFTSAPTSSISHSQHSATPSLMQLSTVAAEEVLQIIWSCNPATCPLDPIPSAVLQTILPDLLPFITTVINGSLTSGHVPIAFKKARVIPILKKPALDPSDISNYRP
;
A
#
# COMPACT_ATOMS: atom_id res chain seq x y z
N MET A 1 -0.99 36.57 -13.63
CA MET A 1 -2.06 36.84 -12.64
C MET A 1 -3.45 36.92 -13.27
N GLN A 2 -3.63 37.59 -14.42
CA GLN A 2 -4.93 37.70 -15.10
C GLN A 2 -5.60 36.34 -15.43
N SER A 3 -4.83 35.34 -15.88
CA SER A 3 -5.38 34.03 -16.28
C SER A 3 -5.94 33.19 -15.13
N LEU A 4 -5.45 33.37 -13.90
CA LEU A 4 -5.87 32.58 -12.75
C LEU A 4 -7.19 33.11 -12.15
N LEU A 5 -7.38 34.43 -12.20
CA LEU A 5 -8.64 35.10 -11.84
C LEU A 5 -9.77 34.67 -12.78
N ASP A 6 -9.47 34.55 -14.07
CA ASP A 6 -10.45 34.19 -15.09
C ASP A 6 -10.96 32.74 -14.92
N VAL A 7 -10.05 31.81 -14.64
CA VAL A 7 -10.39 30.40 -14.34
C VAL A 7 -11.25 30.29 -13.08
N THR A 8 -10.97 31.10 -12.06
CA THR A 8 -11.72 31.08 -10.79
C THR A 8 -13.13 31.62 -10.99
N SER A 9 -13.27 32.72 -11.76
CA SER A 9 -14.56 33.30 -12.12
C SER A 9 -15.42 32.35 -12.96
N ALA A 10 -14.82 31.72 -13.98
CA ALA A 10 -15.49 30.74 -14.83
C ALA A 10 -15.99 29.52 -14.04
N LYS A 11 -15.14 28.96 -13.14
CA LYS A 11 -15.55 27.85 -12.27
C LYS A 11 -16.69 28.22 -11.34
N THR A 12 -16.65 29.41 -10.76
CA THR A 12 -17.69 29.90 -9.85
C THR A 12 -19.04 29.99 -10.57
N SER A 13 -19.04 30.58 -11.77
CA SER A 13 -20.25 30.71 -12.60
C SER A 13 -20.82 29.36 -13.01
N PHE A 14 -19.96 28.44 -13.47
CA PHE A 14 -20.36 27.09 -13.87
C PHE A 14 -21.03 26.30 -12.73
N TYR A 15 -20.42 26.27 -11.54
CA TYR A 15 -21.00 25.51 -10.42
C TYR A 15 -22.25 26.15 -9.87
N LYS A 16 -22.36 27.49 -9.91
CA LYS A 16 -23.58 28.20 -9.53
C LYS A 16 -24.76 27.82 -10.42
N GLU A 17 -24.59 27.90 -11.74
CA GLU A 17 -25.62 27.51 -12.71
C GLU A 17 -26.00 26.02 -12.56
N LYS A 18 -25.01 25.15 -12.40
CA LYS A 18 -25.23 23.70 -12.23
C LYS A 18 -26.02 23.36 -10.95
N LEU A 19 -25.79 24.10 -9.87
CA LEU A 19 -26.52 23.96 -8.61
C LEU A 19 -27.96 24.48 -8.75
N GLU A 20 -28.13 25.66 -9.34
CA GLU A 20 -29.46 26.27 -9.58
C GLU A 20 -30.34 25.36 -10.46
N ALA A 21 -29.79 24.80 -11.53
CA ALA A 21 -30.48 23.85 -12.42
C ALA A 21 -30.86 22.52 -11.75
N SER A 22 -30.25 22.18 -10.61
CA SER A 22 -30.45 20.91 -9.90
C SER A 22 -31.25 21.04 -8.60
N THR A 23 -31.76 22.24 -8.28
CA THR A 23 -32.45 22.54 -7.01
C THR A 23 -33.69 21.68 -6.74
N GLN A 24 -34.39 21.22 -7.77
CA GLN A 24 -35.59 20.39 -7.65
C GLN A 24 -35.29 18.88 -7.48
N ASP A 25 -34.01 18.47 -7.56
CA ASP A 25 -33.60 17.07 -7.44
C ASP A 25 -32.52 16.92 -6.35
N PRO A 26 -32.91 16.55 -5.12
CA PRO A 26 -31.99 16.39 -3.99
C PRO A 26 -30.86 15.39 -4.26
N ARG A 27 -31.09 14.35 -5.07
CA ARG A 27 -30.05 13.36 -5.40
C ARG A 27 -29.01 13.96 -6.32
N LYS A 28 -29.42 14.71 -7.36
CA LYS A 28 -28.47 15.41 -8.24
C LYS A 28 -27.66 16.42 -7.44
N LEU A 29 -28.30 17.17 -6.55
CA LEU A 29 -27.64 18.16 -5.70
C LEU A 29 -26.61 17.50 -4.77
N HIS A 30 -26.99 16.41 -4.11
CA HIS A 30 -26.07 15.59 -3.31
C HIS A 30 -24.90 15.06 -4.13
N ASN A 31 -25.15 14.54 -5.34
CA ASN A 31 -24.10 14.03 -6.22
C ASN A 31 -23.11 15.12 -6.65
N ILE A 32 -23.57 16.35 -6.90
CA ILE A 32 -22.72 17.51 -7.21
C ILE A 32 -21.80 17.81 -6.01
N PHE A 33 -22.36 17.93 -4.81
CA PHE A 33 -21.57 18.16 -3.59
C PHE A 33 -20.58 17.02 -3.32
N SER A 34 -21.05 15.77 -3.41
CA SER A 34 -20.21 14.60 -3.21
C SER A 34 -19.05 14.56 -4.20
N SER A 35 -19.26 14.92 -5.46
CA SER A 35 -18.18 15.00 -6.47
C SER A 35 -17.17 16.11 -6.18
N LEU A 36 -17.58 17.21 -5.55
CA LEU A 36 -16.70 18.32 -5.20
C LEU A 36 -15.86 18.00 -3.96
N LEU A 37 -16.47 17.34 -2.97
CA LEU A 37 -15.82 16.95 -1.72
C LEU A 37 -14.95 15.70 -1.91
N ASN A 38 -15.38 14.78 -2.78
CA ASN A 38 -14.69 13.54 -3.11
C ASN A 38 -14.41 13.50 -4.63
N PRO A 39 -13.44 14.30 -5.12
CA PRO A 39 -13.10 14.30 -6.53
C PRO A 39 -12.71 12.89 -6.99
N PRO A 40 -13.14 12.47 -8.19
CA PRO A 40 -12.75 11.18 -8.74
C PRO A 40 -11.23 11.07 -8.83
N ALA A 41 -10.72 9.86 -8.64
CA ALA A 41 -9.29 9.60 -8.78
C ALA A 41 -8.82 10.06 -10.17
N PRO A 42 -7.64 10.69 -10.28
CA PRO A 42 -7.05 11.01 -11.57
C PRO A 42 -7.03 9.77 -12.47
N PRO A 43 -7.27 9.91 -13.78
CA PRO A 43 -7.12 8.80 -14.71
C PRO A 43 -5.70 8.22 -14.58
N ALA A 44 -5.59 6.90 -14.77
CA ALA A 44 -4.29 6.24 -14.74
C ALA A 44 -3.35 6.90 -15.76
N PRO A 45 -2.09 7.19 -15.40
CA PRO A 45 -1.13 7.74 -16.35
C PRO A 45 -0.95 6.75 -17.50
N SER A 46 -1.13 7.21 -18.72
CA SER A 46 -1.07 6.36 -19.92
C SER A 46 0.34 5.89 -20.27
N SER A 47 1.38 6.44 -19.62
CA SER A 47 2.79 6.16 -19.93
C SER A 47 3.47 5.19 -18.96
N LEU A 48 2.98 5.04 -17.72
CA LEU A 48 3.64 4.24 -16.70
C LEU A 48 3.14 2.79 -16.72
N THR A 49 4.08 1.86 -16.68
CA THR A 49 3.85 0.42 -16.58
C THR A 49 4.12 -0.06 -15.15
N ALA A 50 3.56 -1.21 -14.79
CA ALA A 50 3.81 -1.82 -13.48
C ALA A 50 5.30 -2.12 -13.21
N LYS A 51 6.13 -2.24 -14.26
CA LYS A 51 7.57 -2.51 -14.15
C LYS A 51 8.40 -1.28 -13.81
N ASP A 52 7.87 -0.08 -14.05
CA ASP A 52 8.60 1.16 -13.79
C ASP A 52 8.72 1.42 -12.29
N PHE A 53 7.73 0.98 -11.49
CA PHE A 53 7.71 1.20 -10.04
C PHE A 53 8.84 0.48 -9.29
N PRO A 54 9.02 -0.86 -9.43
CA PRO A 54 10.14 -1.55 -8.79
C PRO A 54 11.49 -0.93 -9.18
N THR A 55 11.72 -0.69 -10.48
CA THR A 55 12.96 -0.12 -11.00
C THR A 55 13.26 1.23 -10.35
N PHE A 56 12.29 2.15 -10.37
CA PHE A 56 12.45 3.48 -9.79
C PHE A 56 12.78 3.45 -8.28
N TYR A 57 12.08 2.62 -7.49
CA TYR A 57 12.33 2.55 -6.05
C TYR A 57 13.64 1.83 -5.71
N THR A 58 14.02 0.80 -6.46
CA THR A 58 15.33 0.14 -6.30
C THR A 58 16.46 1.13 -6.59
N GLU A 59 16.43 1.83 -7.72
CA GLU A 59 17.43 2.85 -8.06
C GLU A 59 17.46 4.00 -7.04
N LYS A 60 16.29 4.41 -6.54
CA LYS A 60 16.21 5.44 -5.50
C LYS A 60 16.87 5.00 -4.20
N ILE A 61 16.64 3.76 -3.77
CA ILE A 61 17.29 3.20 -2.58
C ILE A 61 18.80 3.13 -2.80
N GLU A 62 19.25 2.62 -3.95
CA GLU A 62 20.67 2.54 -4.28
C GLU A 62 21.35 3.92 -4.21
N ARG A 63 20.72 4.94 -4.82
CA ARG A 63 21.22 6.32 -4.78
C ARG A 63 21.30 6.86 -3.35
N ILE A 64 20.30 6.58 -2.51
CA ILE A 64 20.32 6.94 -1.09
C ILE A 64 21.47 6.24 -0.38
N CYS A 65 21.65 4.93 -0.59
CA CYS A 65 22.75 4.16 -0.01
C CYS A 65 24.12 4.73 -0.40
N GLN A 66 24.31 5.13 -1.65
CA GLN A 66 25.55 5.75 -2.14
C GLN A 66 25.88 7.07 -1.43
N THR A 67 24.89 7.84 -0.95
CA THR A 67 25.15 9.08 -0.19
C THR A 67 25.82 8.83 1.16
N PHE A 68 25.67 7.63 1.73
CA PHE A 68 26.27 7.27 3.01
C PHE A 68 27.70 6.73 2.87
N THR A 69 28.10 6.26 1.69
CA THR A 69 29.44 5.68 1.44
C THR A 69 30.56 6.73 1.45
N SER A 70 30.21 8.01 1.29
CA SER A 70 31.16 9.13 1.18
C SER A 70 31.58 9.73 2.52
N ALA A 71 31.01 9.29 3.65
CA ALA A 71 31.48 9.72 4.95
C ALA A 71 32.89 9.14 5.16
N PRO A 72 33.92 9.97 5.50
CA PRO A 72 35.21 9.42 5.85
C PRO A 72 34.97 8.46 7.01
N THR A 73 35.32 7.20 6.79
CA THR A 73 35.41 6.19 7.84
C THR A 73 36.49 6.66 8.80
N SER A 74 36.15 7.61 9.68
CA SER A 74 36.79 7.72 10.97
C SER A 74 36.71 6.30 11.51
N SER A 75 37.87 5.65 11.63
CA SER A 75 38.01 4.32 12.18
C SER A 75 37.50 4.36 13.62
N ILE A 76 36.18 4.28 13.78
CA ILE A 76 35.59 3.90 15.03
C ILE A 76 35.98 2.45 15.12
N SER A 77 37.02 2.19 15.91
CA SER A 77 37.38 0.89 16.41
C SER A 77 36.19 0.38 17.23
N HIS A 78 35.13 -0.02 16.54
CA HIS A 78 34.06 -0.80 17.12
C HIS A 78 34.73 -2.10 17.55
N SER A 79 35.07 -2.15 18.83
CA SER A 79 35.23 -3.37 19.60
C SER A 79 34.36 -4.43 18.95
N GLN A 80 34.99 -5.45 18.36
CA GLN A 80 34.32 -6.62 17.85
C GLN A 80 33.62 -7.31 19.02
N HIS A 81 32.44 -6.83 19.39
CA HIS A 81 31.48 -7.60 20.15
C HIS A 81 30.91 -8.62 19.19
N SER A 82 31.67 -9.70 19.06
CA SER A 82 31.29 -10.95 18.41
C SER A 82 30.06 -11.52 19.12
N ALA A 83 28.89 -11.12 18.63
CA ALA A 83 27.73 -11.96 18.43
C ALA A 83 26.69 -11.08 17.76
N THR A 84 26.74 -10.98 16.42
CA THR A 84 25.48 -10.75 15.72
C THR A 84 24.56 -11.90 16.15
N PRO A 85 23.39 -11.63 16.77
CA PRO A 85 22.47 -12.70 17.10
C PRO A 85 22.05 -13.34 15.79
N SER A 86 22.65 -14.49 15.50
CA SER A 86 22.32 -15.25 14.32
C SER A 86 20.94 -15.83 14.58
N LEU A 87 19.93 -15.35 13.85
CA LEU A 87 18.61 -15.97 13.80
C LEU A 87 18.72 -17.30 13.05
N MET A 88 19.44 -18.26 13.64
CA MET A 88 19.64 -19.59 13.07
C MET A 88 18.36 -20.41 13.12
N GLN A 89 17.44 -20.06 14.04
CA GLN A 89 16.23 -20.82 14.26
C GLN A 89 15.10 -19.93 14.78
N LEU A 90 13.92 -20.10 14.20
CA LEU A 90 12.68 -19.53 14.70
C LEU A 90 11.94 -20.61 15.49
N SER A 91 11.36 -20.25 16.63
CA SER A 91 10.51 -21.15 17.40
C SER A 91 9.18 -21.36 16.68
N THR A 92 8.62 -22.57 16.81
CA THR A 92 7.25 -22.84 16.38
C THR A 92 6.25 -22.10 17.26
N VAL A 93 5.05 -21.90 16.74
CA VAL A 93 3.92 -21.26 17.40
C VAL A 93 2.83 -22.28 17.73
N ALA A 94 2.11 -22.04 18.82
CA ALA A 94 0.95 -22.84 19.20
C ALA A 94 -0.26 -22.51 18.32
N ALA A 95 -1.17 -23.48 18.16
CA ALA A 95 -2.39 -23.29 17.39
C ALA A 95 -3.25 -22.14 17.96
N GLU A 96 -3.33 -22.01 19.28
CA GLU A 96 -4.06 -20.92 19.94
C GLU A 96 -3.47 -19.54 19.58
N GLU A 97 -2.15 -19.42 19.52
CA GLU A 97 -1.52 -18.16 19.11
C GLU A 97 -1.87 -17.80 17.67
N VAL A 98 -1.85 -18.79 16.76
CA VAL A 98 -2.27 -18.60 15.36
C VAL A 98 -3.73 -18.18 15.27
N LEU A 99 -4.61 -18.81 16.04
CA LEU A 99 -6.04 -18.47 16.12
C LEU A 99 -6.25 -17.01 16.53
N GLN A 100 -5.62 -16.59 17.64
CA GLN A 100 -5.73 -15.22 18.17
C GLN A 100 -5.20 -14.19 17.17
N ILE A 101 -4.06 -14.48 16.52
CA ILE A 101 -3.48 -13.59 15.51
C ILE A 101 -4.47 -13.41 14.34
N ILE A 102 -5.02 -14.49 13.80
CA ILE A 102 -5.91 -14.42 12.63
C ILE A 102 -7.25 -13.74 12.96
N TRP A 103 -7.81 -13.96 14.16
CA TRP A 103 -9.01 -13.24 14.60
C TRP A 103 -8.78 -11.76 14.90
N SER A 104 -7.58 -11.38 15.36
CA SER A 104 -7.24 -9.96 15.59
C SER A 104 -7.06 -9.17 14.28
N CYS A 105 -6.85 -9.87 13.16
CA CYS A 105 -6.64 -9.27 11.86
C CYS A 105 -7.96 -8.74 11.26
N ASN A 106 -7.88 -7.58 10.60
CA ASN A 106 -8.98 -7.10 9.76
C ASN A 106 -9.17 -8.08 8.59
N PRO A 107 -10.41 -8.53 8.28
CA PRO A 107 -10.69 -9.46 7.18
C PRO A 107 -10.57 -8.81 5.78
N ALA A 108 -9.46 -8.12 5.52
CA ALA A 108 -9.11 -7.62 4.20
C ALA A 108 -8.82 -8.78 3.25
N THR A 109 -9.42 -8.76 2.05
CA THR A 109 -9.27 -9.81 1.04
C THR A 109 -8.49 -9.26 -0.16
N CYS A 110 -7.48 -10.00 -0.59
CA CYS A 110 -6.81 -9.81 -1.87
C CYS A 110 -7.48 -10.70 -2.93
N PRO A 111 -7.70 -10.22 -4.17
CA PRO A 111 -8.18 -11.04 -5.27
C PRO A 111 -7.23 -12.13 -5.76
N LEU A 112 -6.01 -12.21 -5.21
CA LEU A 112 -5.13 -13.37 -5.38
C LEU A 112 -5.38 -14.45 -4.31
N ASP A 113 -6.18 -14.16 -3.28
CA ASP A 113 -6.45 -15.10 -2.21
C ASP A 113 -7.40 -16.20 -2.70
N PRO A 114 -7.16 -17.46 -2.29
CA PRO A 114 -8.01 -18.59 -2.69
C PRO A 114 -9.38 -18.55 -2.00
N ILE A 115 -9.48 -17.92 -0.84
CA ILE A 115 -10.69 -17.84 -0.01
C ILE A 115 -10.78 -16.43 0.57
N PRO A 116 -11.95 -15.77 0.54
CA PRO A 116 -12.13 -14.47 1.20
C PRO A 116 -11.83 -14.53 2.70
N SER A 117 -11.13 -13.53 3.23
CA SER A 117 -10.65 -13.53 4.63
C SER A 117 -11.76 -13.64 5.67
N ALA A 118 -12.94 -13.06 5.41
CA ALA A 118 -14.09 -13.19 6.30
C ALA A 118 -14.63 -14.64 6.35
N VAL A 119 -14.63 -15.33 5.21
CA VAL A 119 -15.01 -16.75 5.14
C VAL A 119 -13.97 -17.60 5.85
N LEU A 120 -12.68 -17.34 5.59
CA LEU A 120 -11.57 -18.00 6.27
C LEU A 120 -11.69 -17.89 7.79
N GLN A 121 -11.98 -16.70 8.33
CA GLN A 121 -12.17 -16.50 9.78
C GLN A 121 -13.35 -17.29 10.34
N THR A 122 -14.42 -17.47 9.56
CA THR A 122 -15.61 -18.22 9.97
C THR A 122 -15.34 -19.72 10.08
N ILE A 123 -14.52 -20.27 9.17
CA ILE A 123 -14.16 -21.70 9.13
C ILE A 123 -12.78 -21.97 9.76
N LEU A 124 -12.19 -20.96 10.41
CA LEU A 124 -10.83 -21.02 10.93
C LEU A 124 -10.61 -22.20 11.90
N PRO A 125 -11.51 -22.53 12.84
CA PRO A 125 -11.29 -23.64 13.77
C PRO A 125 -10.99 -24.96 13.07
N ASP A 126 -11.66 -25.24 11.94
CA ASP A 126 -11.48 -26.47 11.17
C ASP A 126 -10.16 -26.46 10.36
N LEU A 127 -9.71 -25.27 9.93
CA LEU A 127 -8.48 -25.10 9.15
C LEU A 127 -7.23 -24.85 10.00
N LEU A 128 -7.40 -24.54 11.28
CA LEU A 128 -6.34 -24.13 12.18
C LEU A 128 -5.16 -25.12 12.20
N PRO A 129 -5.35 -26.45 12.32
CA PRO A 129 -4.24 -27.40 12.36
C PRO A 129 -3.38 -27.33 11.09
N PHE A 130 -4.00 -27.14 9.93
CA PHE A 130 -3.30 -27.05 8.64
C PHE A 130 -2.53 -25.75 8.53
N ILE A 131 -3.15 -24.63 8.88
CA ILE A 131 -2.52 -23.31 8.84
C ILE A 131 -1.32 -23.27 9.80
N THR A 132 -1.49 -23.73 11.04
CA THR A 132 -0.41 -23.82 12.03
C THR A 132 0.74 -24.71 11.54
N THR A 133 0.43 -25.84 10.91
CA THR A 133 1.46 -26.74 10.34
C THR A 133 2.27 -26.04 9.25
N VAL A 134 1.61 -25.32 8.34
CA VAL A 134 2.28 -24.57 7.27
C VAL A 134 3.17 -23.47 7.84
N ILE A 135 2.67 -22.70 8.82
CA ILE A 135 3.45 -21.64 9.50
C ILE A 135 4.69 -22.24 10.18
N ASN A 136 4.50 -23.29 10.98
CA ASN A 136 5.60 -23.93 11.71
C ASN A 136 6.62 -24.59 10.79
N GLY A 137 6.18 -25.14 9.66
CA GLY A 137 7.07 -25.61 8.60
C GLY A 137 7.98 -24.49 8.10
N SER A 138 7.41 -23.33 7.77
CA SER A 138 8.17 -22.16 7.33
C SER A 138 9.13 -21.60 8.39
N LEU A 139 8.71 -21.55 9.66
CA LEU A 139 9.56 -21.09 10.77
C LEU A 139 10.75 -22.03 10.99
N THR A 140 10.49 -23.34 10.98
CA THR A 140 11.53 -24.35 11.23
C THR A 140 12.52 -24.44 10.07
N SER A 141 12.05 -24.36 8.83
CA SER A 141 12.92 -24.48 7.65
C SER A 141 13.55 -23.15 7.23
N GLY A 142 13.15 -22.02 7.83
CA GLY A 142 13.53 -20.68 7.37
C GLY A 142 13.08 -20.36 5.94
N HIS A 143 12.06 -21.06 5.43
CA HIS A 143 11.63 -20.95 4.04
C HIS A 143 10.14 -20.68 3.91
N VAL A 144 9.79 -19.59 3.24
CA VAL A 144 8.42 -19.26 2.87
C VAL A 144 8.19 -19.61 1.39
N PRO A 145 7.17 -20.43 1.06
CA PRO A 145 6.80 -20.77 -0.31
C PRO A 145 6.60 -19.55 -1.21
N ILE A 146 6.95 -19.69 -2.49
CA ILE A 146 6.82 -18.59 -3.46
C ILE A 146 5.36 -18.13 -3.65
N ALA A 147 4.40 -19.03 -3.48
CA ALA A 147 2.97 -18.71 -3.55
C ALA A 147 2.58 -17.64 -2.51
N PHE A 148 3.18 -17.66 -1.32
CA PHE A 148 2.92 -16.69 -0.25
C PHE A 148 3.74 -15.40 -0.37
N LYS A 149 4.69 -15.34 -1.32
CA LYS A 149 5.48 -14.14 -1.63
C LYS A 149 4.86 -13.31 -2.75
N LYS A 150 3.80 -13.82 -3.39
CA LYS A 150 3.11 -13.12 -4.47
C LYS A 150 2.14 -12.10 -3.88
N ALA A 151 2.27 -10.86 -4.30
CA ALA A 151 1.37 -9.78 -3.93
C ALA A 151 0.84 -9.07 -5.17
N ARG A 152 -0.34 -8.45 -5.05
CA ARG A 152 -0.86 -7.53 -6.05
C ARG A 152 -0.50 -6.11 -5.66
N VAL A 153 0.34 -5.46 -6.46
CA VAL A 153 0.72 -4.06 -6.25
C VAL A 153 -0.25 -3.15 -6.98
N ILE A 154 -0.82 -2.18 -6.27
CA ILE A 154 -1.66 -1.13 -6.83
C ILE A 154 -0.96 0.20 -6.50
N PRO A 155 -0.34 0.85 -7.49
CA PRO A 155 0.29 2.15 -7.26
C PRO A 155 -0.74 3.18 -6.84
N ILE A 156 -0.49 3.82 -5.69
CA ILE A 156 -1.33 4.91 -5.17
C ILE A 156 -0.53 6.18 -5.02
N LEU A 157 -1.14 7.31 -5.38
CA LEU A 157 -0.53 8.62 -5.20
C LEU A 157 -0.37 8.95 -3.71
N LYS A 158 0.71 9.65 -3.37
CA LYS A 158 0.94 10.15 -2.00
C LYS A 158 -0.15 11.14 -1.59
N LYS A 159 -0.58 12.00 -2.52
CA LYS A 159 -1.67 12.97 -2.38
C LYS A 159 -2.51 12.99 -3.66
N PRO A 160 -3.83 13.19 -3.58
CA PRO A 160 -4.72 13.15 -4.76
C PRO A 160 -4.40 14.18 -5.85
N ALA A 161 -3.82 15.33 -5.49
CA ALA A 161 -3.57 16.44 -6.40
C ALA A 161 -2.21 16.37 -7.12
N LEU A 162 -1.41 15.33 -6.89
CA LEU A 162 -0.10 15.18 -7.53
C LEU A 162 -0.25 14.66 -8.96
N ASP A 163 0.73 14.98 -9.81
CA ASP A 163 0.78 14.50 -11.19
C ASP A 163 0.91 12.97 -11.23
N PRO A 164 -0.06 12.25 -11.82
CA PRO A 164 0.01 10.80 -12.01
C PRO A 164 1.12 10.36 -12.95
N SER A 165 1.64 11.24 -13.81
CA SER A 165 2.68 10.89 -14.78
C SER A 165 4.08 10.81 -14.14
N ASP A 166 4.25 11.40 -12.96
CA ASP A 166 5.50 11.39 -12.21
C ASP A 166 5.49 10.27 -11.17
N ILE A 167 6.32 9.25 -11.42
CA ILE A 167 6.46 8.07 -10.58
C ILE A 167 6.90 8.40 -9.14
N SER A 168 7.59 9.52 -8.92
CA SER A 168 8.02 9.95 -7.60
C SER A 168 6.86 10.36 -6.69
N ASN A 169 5.69 10.65 -7.27
CA ASN A 169 4.47 10.99 -6.55
C ASN A 169 3.71 9.79 -5.99
N TYR A 170 4.11 8.57 -6.33
CA TYR A 170 3.50 7.34 -5.80
C TYR A 170 4.12 6.91 -4.48
N ARG A 171 3.39 6.10 -3.72
CA ARG A 171 3.90 5.42 -2.53
C ARG A 171 4.71 4.18 -2.95
N PRO A 172 5.87 3.92 -2.32
CA PRO A 172 6.61 2.67 -2.50
C PRO A 172 5.76 1.45 -2.16
#